data_AF-A0A7W7AZ31-F1
#
_entry.id   AF-A0A7W7AZ31-F1
#
_cell.length_a   1.000
_cell.length_b   1.000
_cell.length_c   1.000
_cell.angle_alpha   90.00
_cell.angle_beta   90.00
_cell.angle_gamma   90.00
#
_symmetry.space_group_name_H-M   'P 1'
#
loop_
_entity.id
_entity.type
_entity.pdbx_description
1 polymer ?
#
loop_
_entity_poly.entity_id
_entity_poly.type
_entity_poly.pdbx_seq_one_letter_code
_entity_poly.pdbx_strand_id
1 'polypeptide(L)'
;MQTVFDIANTRYEEWVFFAIPLALFILAAIGRRRSKAQRWSKVLLVFAALTFLVMLIPLWDYHAMKGVMAEGRDIKVAEGIVSDAWTRERREARSQGDIGYRYRTWEGFTVGGVTFGYWRGFQPSGASFTNRGDPPVPIENGMRARVTYHEQWDDKRILKLELEPAAVSNPGAVASFAADWTRFATAAATGDAATVKALTRFPFLFEGRKLTADRFDSIWMGLFTPTVRECMGRAQPQPEDNRFAVFCAPYAFYFDQGAEGWRFSEFTADPEG
;
A
#
# COMPACT_ATOMS: atom_id res chain seq x y z
N MET A 1 -1.28 -1.98 17.44
CA MET A 1 -1.95 -2.11 16.14
C MET A 1 -3.45 -2.34 16.26
N GLN A 2 -4.25 -1.55 15.53
CA GLN A 2 -5.70 -1.66 15.36
C GLN A 2 -6.02 -2.29 14.01
N THR A 3 -6.91 -3.27 13.97
CA THR A 3 -7.43 -3.84 12.71
C THR A 3 -8.36 -2.84 12.03
N VAL A 4 -7.99 -2.44 10.82
CA VAL A 4 -8.74 -1.50 9.97
C VAL A 4 -9.61 -2.25 8.98
N PHE A 5 -9.07 -3.34 8.43
CA PHE A 5 -9.77 -4.18 7.47
C PHE A 5 -9.42 -5.64 7.74
N ASP A 6 -10.42 -6.51 7.59
CA ASP A 6 -10.25 -7.95 7.72
C ASP A 6 -11.36 -8.66 6.94
N ILE A 7 -10.99 -9.38 5.90
CA ILE A 7 -11.93 -10.16 5.08
C ILE A 7 -12.65 -11.25 5.88
N ALA A 8 -12.04 -11.77 6.96
CA ALA A 8 -12.68 -12.75 7.83
C ALA A 8 -13.95 -12.16 8.49
N ASN A 9 -13.87 -10.88 8.86
CA ASN A 9 -14.91 -10.15 9.58
C ASN A 9 -15.78 -9.24 8.68
N THR A 10 -15.36 -8.99 7.44
CA THR A 10 -16.12 -8.19 6.46
C THR A 10 -17.30 -8.98 5.92
N ARG A 11 -18.50 -8.39 5.93
CA ARG A 11 -19.71 -9.01 5.35
C ARG A 11 -19.76 -8.72 3.85
N TYR A 12 -20.26 -9.67 3.08
CA TYR A 12 -20.62 -9.42 1.68
C TYR A 12 -21.89 -8.56 1.66
N GLU A 13 -21.80 -7.30 1.29
CA GLU A 13 -22.94 -6.37 1.24
C GLU A 13 -23.65 -6.38 -0.12
N GLU A 14 -22.99 -6.95 -1.13
CA GLU A 14 -23.44 -6.91 -2.52
C GLU A 14 -24.56 -7.92 -2.83
N TRP A 15 -25.13 -8.55 -1.79
CA TRP A 15 -26.33 -9.39 -1.88
C TRP A 15 -27.53 -8.62 -2.48
N VAL A 16 -27.58 -7.30 -2.31
CA VAL A 16 -28.66 -6.45 -2.85
C VAL A 16 -28.76 -6.57 -4.37
N PHE A 17 -27.65 -6.81 -5.08
CA PHE A 17 -27.69 -6.96 -6.54
C PHE A 17 -28.40 -8.23 -7.02
N PHE A 18 -28.58 -9.24 -6.16
CA PHE A 18 -29.39 -10.42 -6.47
C PHE A 18 -30.90 -10.12 -6.50
N ALA A 19 -31.35 -8.96 -5.99
CA ALA A 19 -32.74 -8.55 -6.08
C ALA A 19 -33.21 -8.36 -7.54
N ILE A 20 -32.31 -7.91 -8.43
CA ILE A 20 -32.59 -7.68 -9.85
C ILE A 20 -32.91 -8.99 -10.59
N PRO A 21 -32.03 -10.01 -10.61
CA PRO A 21 -32.36 -11.29 -11.25
C PRO A 21 -33.58 -11.94 -10.60
N LEU A 22 -33.75 -11.83 -9.28
CA LEU A 22 -34.93 -12.36 -8.59
C LEU A 22 -36.24 -11.70 -9.09
N ALA A 23 -36.25 -10.37 -9.22
CA ALA A 23 -37.40 -9.64 -9.77
C ALA A 23 -37.70 -10.07 -11.22
N LEU A 24 -36.66 -10.25 -12.04
CA LEU A 24 -36.80 -10.72 -13.42
C LEU A 24 -37.37 -12.14 -13.49
N PHE A 25 -36.93 -13.05 -12.62
CA PHE A 25 -37.52 -14.39 -12.50
C PHE A 25 -39.00 -14.34 -12.13
N ILE A 26 -39.38 -13.49 -11.17
CA ILE A 26 -40.77 -13.30 -10.76
C ILE A 26 -41.61 -12.76 -11.92
N LEU A 27 -41.14 -11.73 -12.62
CA LEU A 27 -41.83 -11.16 -13.79
C LEU A 27 -41.99 -12.18 -14.92
N ALA A 28 -40.96 -12.99 -15.18
CA ALA A 28 -41.03 -14.04 -16.18
C ALA A 28 -42.07 -15.12 -15.82
N ALA A 29 -42.16 -15.49 -14.54
CA ALA A 29 -43.16 -16.43 -14.03
C ALA A 29 -44.59 -15.87 -14.12
N ILE A 30 -44.79 -14.59 -13.76
CA ILE A 30 -46.08 -13.90 -13.92
C ILE A 30 -46.47 -13.84 -15.40
N GLY A 31 -45.56 -13.45 -16.28
CA GLY A 31 -45.79 -13.36 -17.73
C GLY A 31 -46.16 -14.71 -18.36
N ARG A 32 -45.55 -15.80 -17.86
CA ARG A 32 -45.88 -17.18 -18.27
C ARG A 32 -47.27 -17.61 -17.81
N ARG A 33 -47.70 -17.18 -16.62
CA ARG A 33 -49.03 -17.50 -16.07
C ARG A 33 -50.16 -16.67 -16.70
N ARG A 34 -49.90 -15.41 -17.06
CA ARG A 34 -50.96 -14.45 -17.47
C ARG A 34 -51.12 -14.25 -18.98
N SER A 35 -50.16 -14.63 -19.83
CA SER A 35 -50.23 -14.30 -21.26
C SER A 35 -49.96 -15.48 -22.19
N LYS A 36 -50.57 -15.46 -23.39
CA LYS A 36 -50.16 -16.29 -24.54
C LYS A 36 -48.78 -15.87 -25.10
N ALA A 37 -48.18 -14.78 -24.62
CA ALA A 37 -46.88 -14.26 -25.07
C ALA A 37 -45.70 -15.01 -24.41
N GLN A 38 -45.68 -16.33 -24.57
CA GLN A 38 -44.65 -17.24 -24.04
C GLN A 38 -43.23 -16.86 -24.48
N ARG A 39 -43.09 -16.17 -25.62
CA ARG A 39 -41.80 -15.73 -26.17
C ARG A 39 -41.08 -14.74 -25.26
N TRP A 40 -41.76 -13.75 -24.70
CA TRP A 40 -41.13 -12.73 -23.84
C TRP A 40 -40.74 -13.28 -22.46
N SER A 41 -41.52 -14.23 -21.93
CA SER A 41 -41.17 -14.94 -20.69
C SER A 41 -39.87 -15.74 -20.83
N LYS A 42 -39.65 -16.40 -21.98
CA LYS A 42 -38.38 -17.09 -22.27
C LYS A 42 -37.19 -16.13 -22.34
N VAL A 43 -37.36 -14.98 -22.99
CA VAL A 43 -36.31 -13.95 -23.07
C VAL A 43 -35.96 -13.41 -21.69
N LEU A 44 -36.96 -13.10 -20.85
CA LEU A 44 -36.74 -12.64 -19.48
C LEU A 44 -36.05 -13.69 -18.62
N LEU A 45 -36.38 -14.98 -18.77
CA LEU A 45 -35.71 -16.07 -18.07
C LEU A 45 -34.23 -16.17 -18.43
N VAL A 46 -33.91 -16.10 -19.73
CA VAL A 46 -32.50 -16.14 -20.19
C VAL A 46 -31.74 -14.94 -19.65
N PHE A 47 -32.34 -13.74 -19.70
CA PHE A 47 -31.70 -12.53 -19.19
C PHE A 47 -31.52 -12.56 -17.65
N ALA A 48 -32.51 -13.07 -16.91
CA ALA A 48 -32.42 -13.28 -15.46
C ALA A 48 -31.30 -14.27 -15.11
N ALA A 49 -31.19 -15.37 -15.86
CA ALA A 49 -30.13 -16.35 -15.66
C ALA A 49 -28.73 -15.76 -15.95
N LEU A 50 -28.58 -15.01 -17.04
CA LEU A 50 -27.30 -14.36 -17.38
C LEU A 50 -26.89 -13.33 -16.31
N THR A 51 -27.82 -12.48 -15.88
CA THR A 51 -27.54 -11.50 -14.82
C THR A 51 -27.22 -12.18 -13.50
N PHE A 52 -27.92 -13.27 -13.14
CA PHE A 52 -27.60 -14.07 -11.96
C PHE A 52 -26.19 -14.66 -12.03
N LEU A 53 -25.80 -15.25 -13.18
CA LEU A 53 -24.45 -15.80 -13.38
C LEU A 53 -23.36 -14.73 -13.24
N VAL A 54 -23.58 -13.53 -13.77
CA VAL A 54 -22.63 -12.40 -13.60
C VAL A 54 -22.49 -12.03 -12.13
N MET A 55 -23.59 -12.02 -11.37
CA MET A 55 -23.57 -11.71 -9.92
C MET A 55 -22.97 -12.83 -9.06
N LEU A 56 -22.84 -14.06 -9.57
CA LEU A 56 -22.13 -15.13 -8.87
C LEU A 56 -20.61 -14.93 -8.87
N ILE A 57 -20.04 -14.22 -9.85
CA ILE A 57 -18.59 -14.05 -9.96
C ILE A 57 -18.01 -13.31 -8.73
N PRO A 58 -18.53 -12.15 -8.30
CA PRO A 58 -18.01 -11.45 -7.13
C PRO A 58 -18.27 -12.21 -5.83
N LEU A 59 -19.39 -12.94 -5.74
CA LEU A 59 -19.72 -13.78 -4.59
C LEU A 59 -18.73 -14.95 -4.46
N TRP A 60 -18.43 -15.61 -5.57
CA TRP A 60 -17.42 -16.66 -5.62
C TRP A 60 -16.05 -16.12 -5.23
N ASP A 61 -15.65 -14.97 -5.77
CA ASP A 61 -14.37 -14.30 -5.44
C ASP A 61 -14.27 -13.97 -3.94
N TYR A 62 -15.34 -13.43 -3.34
CA TYR A 62 -15.43 -13.18 -1.90
C TYR A 62 -15.20 -14.46 -1.07
N HIS A 63 -15.92 -15.55 -1.41
CA HIS A 63 -15.77 -16.81 -0.69
C HIS A 63 -14.41 -17.46 -0.91
N ALA A 64 -13.85 -17.37 -2.11
CA ALA A 64 -12.52 -17.87 -2.43
C ALA A 64 -11.47 -17.17 -1.56
N MET A 65 -11.51 -15.84 -1.46
CA MET A 65 -10.55 -15.07 -0.65
C MET A 65 -10.73 -15.29 0.86
N LYS A 66 -11.98 -15.49 1.34
CA LYS A 66 -12.20 -15.93 2.72
C LYS A 66 -11.65 -17.31 2.99
N GLY A 67 -11.77 -18.23 2.04
CA GLY A 67 -11.15 -19.56 2.09
C GLY A 67 -9.64 -19.47 2.19
N VAL A 68 -9.01 -18.67 1.32
CA VAL A 68 -7.56 -18.37 1.36
C VAL A 68 -7.16 -17.89 2.75
N MET A 69 -7.86 -16.88 3.30
CA MET A 69 -7.59 -16.34 4.64
C MET A 69 -7.74 -17.39 5.75
N ALA A 70 -8.77 -18.23 5.69
CA ALA A 70 -9.07 -19.23 6.72
C ALA A 70 -8.10 -20.42 6.69
N GLU A 71 -7.66 -20.82 5.50
CA GLU A 71 -6.75 -21.95 5.31
C GLU A 71 -5.28 -21.57 5.45
N GLY A 72 -4.95 -20.28 5.34
CA GLY A 72 -3.57 -19.79 5.46
C GLY A 72 -2.68 -20.09 4.25
N ARG A 73 -3.24 -20.60 3.15
CA ARG A 73 -2.49 -20.96 1.93
C ARG A 73 -2.24 -19.74 1.07
N ASP A 74 -1.04 -19.60 0.52
CA ASP A 74 -0.65 -18.52 -0.39
C ASP A 74 -0.88 -17.10 0.16
N ILE A 75 -0.81 -16.97 1.49
CA ILE A 75 -0.85 -15.69 2.20
C ILE A 75 0.57 -15.22 2.46
N LYS A 76 0.81 -13.95 2.18
CA LYS A 76 2.03 -13.23 2.56
C LYS A 76 1.72 -12.16 3.59
N VAL A 77 2.72 -11.81 4.40
CA VAL A 77 2.62 -10.76 5.40
C VAL A 77 3.76 -9.78 5.20
N ALA A 78 3.41 -8.51 5.01
CA ALA A 78 4.34 -7.39 5.03
C ALA A 78 4.14 -6.63 6.35
N GLU A 79 5.18 -6.44 7.13
CA GLU A 79 5.15 -5.66 8.37
C GLU A 79 6.28 -4.64 8.37
N GLY A 80 5.98 -3.40 8.73
CA GLY A 80 6.96 -2.33 8.75
C GLY A 80 6.34 -0.96 8.91
N ILE A 81 7.15 0.07 8.66
CA ILE A 81 6.68 1.45 8.59
C ILE A 81 6.09 1.69 7.19
N VAL A 82 4.96 2.40 7.16
CA VAL A 82 4.36 2.91 5.94
C VAL A 82 5.30 3.96 5.35
N SER A 83 5.73 3.73 4.12
CA SER A 83 6.49 4.68 3.30
C SER A 83 5.79 4.91 1.96
N ASP A 84 6.20 5.94 1.24
CA ASP A 84 5.69 6.29 -0.09
C ASP A 84 4.15 6.29 -0.19
N ALA A 85 3.45 6.71 0.86
CA ALA A 85 2.00 6.88 0.82
C ALA A 85 1.61 7.97 -0.18
N TRP A 86 0.70 7.66 -1.10
CA TRP A 86 0.26 8.57 -2.15
C TRP A 86 -1.23 8.44 -2.45
N THR A 87 -1.79 9.56 -2.92
CA THR A 87 -3.15 9.65 -3.45
C THR A 87 -3.10 10.35 -4.81
N ARG A 88 -3.67 9.74 -5.84
CA ARG A 88 -3.70 10.28 -7.21
C ARG A 88 -5.12 10.29 -7.75
N GLU A 89 -5.59 11.45 -8.17
CA GLU A 89 -6.86 11.55 -8.89
C GLU A 89 -6.63 11.54 -10.40
N ARG A 90 -7.25 10.57 -11.08
CA ARG A 90 -7.23 10.49 -12.53
C ARG A 90 -8.57 10.93 -13.10
N ARG A 91 -8.51 11.82 -14.09
CA ARG A 91 -9.65 12.23 -14.89
C ARG A 91 -9.84 11.22 -16.03
N GLU A 92 -10.95 10.50 -16.02
CA GLU A 92 -11.33 9.57 -17.08
C GLU A 92 -12.52 10.17 -17.85
N ALA A 93 -12.43 10.16 -19.19
CA ALA A 93 -13.58 10.47 -20.04
C ALA A 93 -14.63 9.36 -19.87
N ARG A 94 -15.90 9.73 -19.72
CA ARG A 94 -16.98 8.76 -19.47
C ARG A 94 -17.19 7.79 -20.64
N SER A 95 -16.91 8.24 -21.85
CA SER A 95 -16.97 7.50 -23.13
C SER A 95 -16.23 8.30 -24.21
N GLN A 96 -15.82 7.64 -25.30
CA GLN A 96 -15.28 8.33 -26.48
C GLN A 96 -16.37 9.26 -27.06
N GLY A 97 -16.18 10.57 -26.92
CA GLY A 97 -17.12 11.60 -27.40
C GLY A 97 -18.05 12.22 -26.34
N ASP A 98 -17.96 11.82 -25.07
CA ASP A 98 -18.74 12.43 -23.99
C ASP A 98 -18.01 13.64 -23.36
N ILE A 99 -18.75 14.69 -23.02
CA ILE A 99 -18.23 15.91 -22.36
C ILE A 99 -18.10 15.70 -20.84
N GLY A 100 -18.71 14.61 -20.32
CA GLY A 100 -18.64 14.22 -18.92
C GLY A 100 -17.31 13.59 -18.53
N TYR A 101 -16.80 13.97 -17.36
CA TYR A 101 -15.61 13.37 -16.75
C TYR A 101 -15.99 12.63 -15.48
N ARG A 102 -15.32 11.49 -15.23
CA ARG A 102 -15.36 10.81 -13.94
C ARG A 102 -13.97 10.94 -13.29
N TYR A 103 -13.95 11.28 -12.01
CA TYR A 103 -12.73 11.25 -11.22
C TYR A 103 -12.60 9.87 -10.58
N ARG A 104 -11.42 9.30 -10.70
CA ARG A 104 -11.06 8.03 -10.10
C ARG A 104 -9.84 8.24 -9.22
N THR A 105 -10.02 8.08 -7.91
CA THR A 105 -8.93 8.27 -6.94
C THR A 105 -8.22 6.95 -6.71
N TRP A 106 -6.93 6.90 -6.98
CA TRP A 106 -6.05 5.78 -6.66
C TRP A 106 -5.26 6.12 -5.41
N GLU A 107 -5.03 5.13 -4.58
CA GLU A 107 -4.24 5.24 -3.37
C GLU A 107 -3.22 4.10 -3.34
N GLY A 108 -2.10 4.33 -2.68
CA GLY A 108 -1.11 3.31 -2.46
C GLY A 108 -0.09 3.71 -1.42
N PHE A 109 0.64 2.72 -0.94
CA PHE A 109 1.65 2.86 0.08
C PHE A 109 2.57 1.64 0.08
N THR A 110 3.75 1.77 0.68
CA THR A 110 4.74 0.69 0.81
C THR A 110 4.89 0.29 2.27
N VAL A 111 4.98 -1.01 2.56
CA VAL A 111 5.25 -1.54 3.91
C VAL A 111 6.26 -2.66 3.79
N GLY A 112 7.38 -2.54 4.50
CA GLY A 112 8.40 -3.61 4.53
C GLY A 112 8.89 -4.01 3.13
N GLY A 113 9.09 -3.03 2.23
CA GLY A 113 9.49 -3.26 0.84
C GLY A 113 8.33 -3.48 -0.14
N VAL A 114 7.17 -3.94 0.34
CA VAL A 114 6.04 -4.29 -0.53
C VAL A 114 5.17 -3.08 -0.82
N THR A 115 5.05 -2.70 -2.10
CA THR A 115 4.11 -1.66 -2.54
C THR A 115 2.71 -2.23 -2.78
N PHE A 116 1.72 -1.58 -2.16
CA PHE A 116 0.30 -1.83 -2.38
C PHE A 116 -0.33 -0.64 -3.10
N GLY A 117 -1.12 -0.91 -4.13
CA GLY A 117 -1.88 0.09 -4.86
C GLY A 117 -3.29 -0.41 -5.11
N TYR A 118 -4.27 0.46 -4.88
CA TYR A 118 -5.67 0.14 -5.11
C TYR A 118 -6.44 1.38 -5.56
N TRP A 119 -7.54 1.15 -6.26
CA TRP A 119 -8.48 2.21 -6.57
C TRP A 119 -9.44 2.40 -5.40
N ARG A 120 -9.60 3.65 -4.94
CA ARG A 120 -10.59 4.03 -3.94
C ARG A 120 -11.99 3.99 -4.52
N GLY A 121 -12.74 2.95 -4.16
CA GLY A 121 -14.15 2.84 -4.54
C GLY A 121 -14.71 1.43 -4.52
N PHE A 122 -15.71 1.22 -5.36
CA PHE A 122 -16.52 0.01 -5.39
C PHE A 122 -15.80 -1.15 -6.08
N GLN A 123 -15.29 -2.10 -5.31
CA GLN A 123 -14.86 -3.39 -5.82
C GLN A 123 -15.98 -4.41 -5.63
N PRO A 124 -16.55 -5.00 -6.71
CA PRO A 124 -17.78 -5.78 -6.64
C PRO A 124 -17.75 -6.98 -5.68
N SER A 125 -16.56 -7.52 -5.37
CA SER A 125 -16.45 -8.68 -4.49
C SER A 125 -16.26 -8.32 -3.01
N GLY A 126 -15.85 -7.07 -2.70
CA GLY A 126 -15.42 -6.70 -1.35
C GLY A 126 -14.29 -7.56 -0.79
N ALA A 127 -13.59 -8.31 -1.66
CA ALA A 127 -12.63 -9.34 -1.28
C ALA A 127 -11.20 -8.79 -1.07
N SER A 128 -11.05 -7.46 -1.07
CA SER A 128 -9.81 -6.75 -0.82
C SER A 128 -10.12 -5.39 -0.21
N PHE A 129 -9.18 -4.84 0.55
CA PHE A 129 -9.25 -3.46 1.02
C PHE A 129 -9.22 -2.48 -0.17
N THR A 130 -10.10 -1.47 -0.13
CA THR A 130 -10.18 -0.40 -1.15
C THR A 130 -10.33 0.99 -0.55
N ASN A 131 -10.21 1.12 0.76
CA ASN A 131 -10.42 2.37 1.49
C ASN A 131 -11.74 3.10 1.16
N ARG A 132 -12.82 2.36 0.89
CA ARG A 132 -14.13 2.91 0.47
C ARG A 132 -14.95 3.56 1.58
N GLY A 133 -14.49 3.50 2.83
CA GLY A 133 -15.20 4.06 3.98
C GLY A 133 -15.36 5.58 3.88
N ASP A 134 -16.38 6.12 4.55
CA ASP A 134 -16.59 7.56 4.69
C ASP A 134 -16.66 7.92 6.18
N PRO A 135 -15.65 8.61 6.75
CA PRO A 135 -14.43 9.06 6.09
C PRO A 135 -13.47 7.90 5.73
N PRO A 136 -12.59 8.06 4.72
CA PRO A 136 -11.57 7.07 4.42
C PRO A 136 -10.56 6.97 5.57
N VAL A 137 -9.92 5.81 5.68
CA VAL A 137 -8.86 5.59 6.67
C VAL A 137 -7.63 6.36 6.23
N PRO A 138 -7.08 7.27 7.06
CA PRO A 138 -5.83 7.95 6.74
C PRO A 138 -4.68 6.95 6.86
N ILE A 139 -3.98 6.71 5.74
CA ILE A 139 -2.75 5.92 5.71
C ILE A 139 -1.64 6.88 5.33
N GLU A 140 -0.78 7.18 6.29
CA GLU A 140 0.26 8.20 6.16
C GLU A 140 1.63 7.59 6.43
N ASN A 141 2.67 8.24 5.89
CA ASN A 141 4.04 7.84 6.14
C ASN A 141 4.36 7.90 7.64
N GLY A 142 5.14 6.92 8.12
CA GLY A 142 5.51 6.82 9.54
C GLY A 142 4.54 6.00 10.40
N MET A 143 3.34 5.65 9.89
CA MET A 143 2.48 4.67 10.56
C MET A 143 3.11 3.29 10.56
N ARG A 144 2.95 2.50 11.63
CA ARG A 144 3.36 1.10 11.60
C ARG A 144 2.21 0.27 11.05
N ALA A 145 2.46 -0.53 10.03
CA ALA A 145 1.44 -1.33 9.38
C ALA A 145 1.83 -2.80 9.34
N ARG A 146 0.81 -3.66 9.41
CA ARG A 146 0.91 -5.08 9.08
C ARG A 146 -0.18 -5.40 8.05
N VAL A 147 0.27 -5.84 6.89
CA VAL A 147 -0.59 -6.14 5.74
C VAL A 147 -0.52 -7.63 5.47
N THR A 148 -1.67 -8.30 5.58
CA THR A 148 -1.83 -9.69 5.15
C THR A 148 -2.44 -9.67 3.75
N TYR A 149 -1.76 -10.25 2.78
CA TYR A 149 -2.15 -10.16 1.38
C TYR A 149 -2.01 -11.48 0.63
N HIS A 150 -2.71 -11.58 -0.48
CA HIS A 150 -2.61 -12.68 -1.44
C HIS A 150 -2.20 -12.10 -2.80
N GLU A 151 -1.23 -12.74 -3.45
CA GLU A 151 -0.82 -12.40 -4.81
C GLU A 151 -1.70 -13.13 -5.81
N GLN A 152 -2.41 -12.36 -6.62
CA GLN A 152 -3.21 -12.89 -7.72
C GLN A 152 -2.80 -12.21 -9.01
N TRP A 153 -2.15 -12.98 -9.89
CA TRP A 153 -1.51 -12.46 -11.10
C TRP A 153 -0.46 -11.39 -10.75
N ASP A 154 -0.63 -10.16 -11.23
CA ASP A 154 0.27 -9.03 -10.93
C ASP A 154 -0.24 -8.14 -9.76
N ASP A 155 -1.43 -8.43 -9.22
CA ASP A 155 -2.06 -7.63 -8.17
C ASP A 155 -1.86 -8.24 -6.78
N LYS A 156 -1.61 -7.38 -5.79
CA LYS A 156 -1.52 -7.73 -4.37
C LYS A 156 -2.83 -7.37 -3.67
N ARG A 157 -3.64 -8.38 -3.36
CA ARG A 157 -4.93 -8.18 -2.69
C ARG A 157 -4.75 -8.15 -1.18
N ILE A 158 -5.10 -7.02 -0.57
CA ILE A 158 -5.02 -6.83 0.88
C ILE A 158 -6.22 -7.54 1.53
N LEU A 159 -5.95 -8.63 2.26
CA LEU A 159 -6.97 -9.43 2.96
C LEU A 159 -7.19 -8.98 4.40
N LYS A 160 -6.14 -8.46 5.05
CA LYS A 160 -6.21 -7.85 6.38
C LYS A 160 -5.21 -6.70 6.47
N LEU A 161 -5.64 -5.58 7.04
CA LEU A 161 -4.82 -4.40 7.28
C LEU A 161 -4.91 -4.02 8.76
N GLU A 162 -3.77 -3.97 9.41
CA GLU A 162 -3.62 -3.52 10.78
C GLU A 162 -2.71 -2.31 10.80
N LEU A 163 -3.16 -1.22 11.41
CA LEU A 163 -2.42 0.04 11.50
C LEU A 163 -2.18 0.41 12.95
N GLU A 164 -1.03 0.99 13.20
CA GLU A 164 -0.73 1.72 14.42
C GLU A 164 -0.51 3.18 14.03
N PRO A 165 -1.09 4.14 14.78
CA PRO A 165 -0.78 5.55 14.57
C PRO A 165 0.74 5.73 14.51
N ALA A 166 1.19 6.62 13.62
CA ALA A 166 2.59 7.01 13.62
C ALA A 166 2.98 7.39 15.06
N ALA A 167 4.12 6.88 15.54
CA ALA A 167 4.69 7.38 16.78
C ALA A 167 4.71 8.90 16.66
N VAL A 168 4.11 9.59 17.64
CA VAL A 168 3.95 11.05 17.57
C VAL A 168 5.33 11.63 17.39
N SER A 169 5.64 12.06 16.16
CA SER A 169 6.92 12.65 15.80
C SER A 169 7.11 13.82 16.75
N ASN A 170 8.04 13.71 17.70
CA ASN A 170 8.29 14.81 18.62
C ASN A 170 8.71 16.01 17.77
N PRO A 171 7.93 17.11 17.69
CA PRO A 171 8.22 18.19 16.76
C PRO A 171 9.61 18.78 17.02
N GLY A 172 10.07 18.74 18.27
CA GLY A 172 11.44 19.08 18.65
C GLY A 172 12.49 18.15 18.07
N ALA A 173 12.23 16.84 17.97
CA ALA A 173 13.15 15.88 17.36
C ALA A 173 13.26 16.10 15.84
N VAL A 174 12.13 16.29 15.14
CA VAL A 174 12.11 16.58 13.69
C VAL A 174 12.84 17.90 13.40
N ALA A 175 12.56 18.96 14.17
CA ALA A 175 13.26 20.23 14.03
C ALA A 175 14.76 20.10 14.32
N SER A 176 15.15 19.29 15.33
CA SER A 176 16.55 19.06 15.65
C SER A 176 17.29 18.25 14.58
N PHE A 177 16.59 17.39 13.85
CA PHE A 177 17.18 16.57 12.80
C PHE A 177 17.31 17.30 11.46
N ALA A 178 16.38 18.21 11.15
CA ALA A 178 16.30 18.84 9.83
C ALA A 178 17.61 19.49 9.35
N ALA A 179 18.38 20.12 10.25
CA ALA A 179 19.66 20.73 9.91
C ALA A 179 20.75 19.70 9.58
N ASP A 180 20.90 18.67 10.41
CA ASP A 180 21.85 17.57 10.17
C ASP A 180 21.48 16.79 8.90
N TRP A 181 20.18 16.52 8.71
CA TRP A 181 19.67 15.87 7.49
C TRP A 181 19.99 16.67 6.23
N THR A 182 19.67 17.97 6.21
CA THR A 182 19.91 18.81 5.03
C THR A 182 21.38 18.80 4.62
N ARG A 183 22.28 18.86 5.61
CA ARG A 183 23.72 18.79 5.38
C ARG A 183 24.13 17.42 4.83
N PHE A 184 23.64 16.33 5.43
CA PHE A 184 23.93 14.97 4.99
C PHE A 184 23.41 14.69 3.58
N ALA A 185 22.13 14.97 3.32
CA ALA A 185 21.47 14.76 2.05
C ALA A 185 22.15 15.52 0.91
N THR A 186 22.54 16.78 1.16
CA THR A 186 23.30 17.59 0.19
C THR A 186 24.65 16.95 -0.12
N ALA A 187 25.42 16.57 0.90
CA ALA A 187 26.73 15.94 0.70
C ALA A 187 26.63 14.59 -0.02
N ALA A 188 25.64 13.77 0.34
CA ALA A 188 25.38 12.51 -0.34
C ALA A 188 25.00 12.73 -1.81
N ALA A 189 24.08 13.67 -2.09
CA ALA A 189 23.62 13.96 -3.44
C ALA A 189 24.73 14.52 -4.36
N THR A 190 25.61 15.36 -3.84
CA THR A 190 26.73 15.95 -4.60
C THR A 190 27.98 15.05 -4.67
N GLY A 191 27.97 13.92 -3.97
CA GLY A 191 29.09 12.98 -3.95
C GLY A 191 30.25 13.39 -3.03
N ASP A 192 30.02 14.28 -2.06
CA ASP A 192 31.02 14.70 -1.07
C ASP A 192 31.22 13.63 0.01
N ALA A 193 32.05 12.64 -0.32
CA ALA A 193 32.38 11.51 0.55
C ALA A 193 32.97 11.95 1.89
N ALA A 194 33.77 13.01 1.90
CA ALA A 194 34.43 13.49 3.12
C ALA A 194 33.42 14.05 4.12
N THR A 195 32.44 14.83 3.63
CA THR A 195 31.38 15.35 4.50
C THR A 195 30.46 14.23 4.99
N VAL A 196 30.09 13.26 4.13
CA VAL A 196 29.27 12.12 4.60
C VAL A 196 30.01 11.30 5.65
N LYS A 197 31.32 11.05 5.45
CA LYS A 197 32.17 10.37 6.44
C LYS A 197 32.21 11.13 7.78
N ALA A 198 32.32 12.45 7.75
CA ALA A 198 32.29 13.29 8.95
C ALA A 198 30.92 13.30 9.67
N LEU A 199 29.83 13.04 8.93
CA LEU A 199 28.48 12.93 9.46
C LEU A 199 28.08 11.47 9.78
N THR A 200 29.04 10.54 9.74
CA THR A 200 28.85 9.14 10.09
C THR A 200 29.36 8.88 11.50
N ARG A 201 28.54 8.21 12.32
CA ARG A 201 28.95 7.73 13.64
C ARG A 201 29.68 6.41 13.49
N PHE A 202 30.93 6.36 13.95
CA PHE A 202 31.71 5.13 13.99
C PHE A 202 31.72 4.48 15.39
N PRO A 203 31.74 3.13 15.49
CA PRO A 203 31.59 2.18 14.39
C PRO A 203 30.17 2.20 13.85
N PHE A 204 30.02 2.30 12.53
CA PHE A 204 28.71 2.26 11.89
C PHE A 204 28.37 0.81 11.53
N LEU A 205 27.09 0.47 11.47
CA LEU A 205 26.63 -0.87 11.12
C LEU A 205 26.44 -1.00 9.59
N PHE A 206 27.31 -1.77 8.95
CA PHE A 206 27.21 -2.22 7.55
C PHE A 206 26.51 -3.59 7.55
N GLU A 207 25.21 -3.63 7.25
CA GLU A 207 24.43 -4.88 7.25
C GLU A 207 24.60 -5.67 8.57
N GLY A 208 24.53 -4.97 9.71
CA GLY A 208 24.74 -5.53 11.05
C GLY A 208 26.20 -5.74 11.46
N ARG A 209 27.19 -5.46 10.59
CA ARG A 209 28.63 -5.57 10.91
C ARG A 209 29.23 -4.20 11.23
N LYS A 210 29.95 -4.11 12.34
CA LYS A 210 30.65 -2.86 12.73
C LYS A 210 31.78 -2.54 11.75
N LEU A 211 31.72 -1.35 11.17
CA LEU A 211 32.73 -0.82 10.26
C LEU A 211 33.33 0.48 10.84
N THR A 212 34.66 0.59 10.75
CA THR A 212 35.45 1.69 11.31
C THR A 212 35.76 2.76 10.26
N ALA A 213 36.17 3.95 10.71
CA ALA A 213 36.34 5.12 9.84
C ALA A 213 37.38 4.91 8.71
N ASP A 214 38.42 4.11 8.95
CA ASP A 214 39.45 3.76 7.97
C ASP A 214 38.91 2.93 6.80
N ARG A 215 37.79 2.24 6.99
CA ARG A 215 37.16 1.37 5.98
C ARG A 215 36.05 2.07 5.19
N PHE A 216 35.61 3.25 5.60
CA PHE A 216 34.50 3.99 4.96
C PHE A 216 34.78 4.29 3.49
N ASP A 217 36.00 4.69 3.15
CA ASP A 217 36.35 5.09 1.78
C ASP A 217 36.27 3.89 0.82
N SER A 218 36.47 2.66 1.33
CA SER A 218 36.41 1.42 0.54
C SER A 218 35.00 1.00 0.14
N ILE A 219 33.97 1.49 0.84
CA ILE A 219 32.57 1.13 0.59
C ILE A 219 31.75 2.24 -0.06
N TRP A 220 32.28 3.48 -0.07
CA TRP A 220 31.58 4.68 -0.51
C TRP A 220 30.87 4.51 -1.85
N MET A 221 31.60 4.03 -2.85
CA MET A 221 31.08 3.86 -4.21
C MET A 221 30.05 2.73 -4.34
N GLY A 222 30.09 1.74 -3.44
CA GLY A 222 29.11 0.65 -3.41
C GLY A 222 27.82 1.03 -2.69
N LEU A 223 27.94 1.82 -1.63
CA LEU A 223 26.80 2.26 -0.80
C LEU A 223 26.07 3.46 -1.41
N PHE A 224 26.81 4.46 -1.89
CA PHE A 224 26.27 5.70 -2.48
C PHE A 224 26.42 5.70 -4.01
N THR A 225 25.77 4.73 -4.66
CA THR A 225 25.67 4.65 -6.12
C THR A 225 24.99 5.91 -6.70
N PRO A 226 25.12 6.21 -8.00
CA PRO A 226 24.43 7.36 -8.61
C PRO A 226 22.92 7.40 -8.31
N THR A 227 22.25 6.24 -8.37
CA THR A 227 20.81 6.11 -8.05
C THR A 227 20.51 6.44 -6.59
N VAL A 228 21.32 5.92 -5.66
CA VAL A 228 21.15 6.21 -4.22
C VAL A 228 21.38 7.70 -3.94
N ARG A 229 22.41 8.32 -4.53
CA ARG A 229 22.69 9.75 -4.36
C ARG A 229 21.56 10.64 -4.90
N GLU A 230 20.97 10.26 -6.03
CA GLU A 230 19.81 10.96 -6.57
C GLU A 230 18.58 10.84 -5.66
N CYS A 231 18.36 9.65 -5.09
CA CYS A 231 17.32 9.43 -4.09
C CYS A 231 17.55 10.27 -2.83
N MET A 232 18.78 10.29 -2.29
CA MET A 232 19.13 11.05 -1.09
C MET A 232 18.81 12.54 -1.19
N GLY A 233 18.96 13.13 -2.38
CA GLY A 233 18.60 14.54 -2.61
C GLY A 233 17.09 14.82 -2.58
N ARG A 234 16.24 13.79 -2.64
CA ARG A 234 14.78 13.89 -2.70
C ARG A 234 14.07 13.21 -1.53
N ALA A 235 14.75 12.30 -0.83
CA ALA A 235 14.17 11.49 0.21
C ALA A 235 13.74 12.33 1.41
N GLN A 236 12.65 11.91 2.04
CA GLN A 236 12.15 12.53 3.27
C GLN A 236 12.40 11.57 4.43
N PRO A 237 13.11 12.01 5.47
CA PRO A 237 13.33 11.17 6.64
C PRO A 237 12.05 10.85 7.38
N GLN A 238 11.98 9.62 7.85
CA GLN A 238 10.88 9.09 8.63
C GLN A 238 11.34 8.92 10.08
N PRO A 239 10.61 9.47 11.07
CA PRO A 239 10.89 9.20 12.47
C PRO A 239 10.57 7.73 12.79
N GLU A 240 11.47 7.04 13.48
CA GLU A 240 11.29 5.69 14.01
C GLU A 240 11.69 5.66 15.48
N ASP A 241 10.73 5.57 16.41
CA ASP A 241 10.95 5.53 17.87
C ASP A 241 11.99 6.56 18.40
N ASN A 242 13.30 6.22 18.35
CA ASN A 242 14.43 7.04 18.81
C ASN A 242 15.48 7.36 17.72
N ARG A 243 15.16 7.10 16.45
CA ARG A 243 16.03 7.29 15.29
C ARG A 243 15.26 7.88 14.10
N PHE A 244 15.98 8.26 13.05
CA PHE A 244 15.38 8.57 11.75
C PHE A 244 15.80 7.54 10.72
N ALA A 245 14.89 7.16 9.84
CA ALA A 245 15.12 6.26 8.72
C ALA A 245 14.92 7.00 7.39
N VAL A 246 15.72 6.66 6.39
CA VAL A 246 15.61 7.16 5.01
C VAL A 246 15.66 5.95 4.08
N PHE A 247 14.64 5.82 3.24
CA PHE A 247 14.52 4.69 2.32
C PHE A 247 14.97 5.13 0.92
N CYS A 248 16.03 4.49 0.43
CA CYS A 248 16.55 4.69 -0.92
C CYS A 248 16.94 3.32 -1.49
N ALA A 249 16.01 2.71 -2.23
CA ALA A 249 16.16 1.36 -2.75
C ALA A 249 17.52 1.14 -3.43
N PRO A 250 18.21 0.02 -3.14
CA PRO A 250 17.75 -1.13 -2.34
C PRO A 250 18.16 -1.04 -0.86
N TYR A 251 18.26 0.15 -0.25
CA TYR A 251 18.77 0.32 1.10
C TYR A 251 17.87 1.19 1.99
N ALA A 252 17.87 0.88 3.28
CA ALA A 252 17.38 1.78 4.33
C ALA A 252 18.56 2.32 5.15
N PHE A 253 18.57 3.63 5.42
CA PHE A 253 19.62 4.36 6.11
C PHE A 253 19.09 4.92 7.42
N TYR A 254 19.79 4.65 8.52
CA TYR A 254 19.37 5.06 9.85
C TYR A 254 20.29 6.11 10.46
N PHE A 255 19.69 7.01 11.23
CA PHE A 255 20.34 8.13 11.88
C PHE A 255 19.97 8.14 13.36
N ASP A 256 20.99 8.06 14.21
CA ASP A 256 20.82 8.13 15.66
C ASP A 256 21.25 9.50 16.20
N GLN A 257 20.59 9.92 17.28
CA GLN A 257 21.00 11.11 18.01
C GLN A 257 22.22 10.81 18.88
N GLY A 258 23.29 11.58 18.71
CA GLY A 258 24.50 11.52 19.54
C GLY A 258 24.83 12.87 20.17
N ALA A 259 25.95 12.92 20.90
CA ALA A 259 26.44 14.15 21.53
C ALA A 259 26.76 15.26 20.52
N GLU A 260 27.10 14.88 19.28
CA GLU A 260 27.45 15.82 18.19
C GLU A 260 26.25 16.17 17.29
N GLY A 261 25.04 15.72 17.65
CA GLY A 261 23.85 15.80 16.81
C GLY A 261 23.53 14.47 16.14
N TRP A 262 22.68 14.52 15.13
CA TRP A 262 22.24 13.32 14.42
C TRP A 262 23.29 12.85 13.44
N ARG A 263 23.57 11.54 13.45
CA ARG A 263 24.64 10.94 12.63
C ARG A 263 24.16 9.66 11.98
N PHE A 264 24.60 9.44 10.74
CA PHE A 264 24.38 8.19 10.04
C PHE A 264 25.06 7.06 10.82
N SER A 265 24.31 6.04 11.21
CA SER A 265 24.77 5.01 12.14
C SER A 265 24.65 3.60 11.59
N GLU A 266 23.74 3.36 10.65
CA GLU A 266 23.46 2.03 10.12
C GLU A 266 22.84 2.14 8.72
N PHE A 267 23.17 1.19 7.84
CA PHE A 267 22.27 0.87 6.74
C PHE A 267 22.04 -0.63 6.66
N THR A 268 20.91 -1.00 6.08
CA THR A 268 20.57 -2.38 5.74
C THR A 268 20.17 -2.46 4.27
N ALA A 269 20.47 -3.59 3.63
CA ALA A 269 19.78 -3.98 2.42
C ALA A 269 18.28 -4.07 2.73
N ASP A 270 17.48 -3.37 1.93
CA ASP A 270 16.04 -3.52 1.87
C ASP A 270 15.79 -4.93 1.29
N PRO A 271 15.13 -5.85 2.03
CA PRO A 271 15.04 -7.25 1.64
C PRO A 271 14.25 -7.54 0.35
N GLU A 272 13.74 -6.52 -0.36
CA GLU A 272 12.90 -6.67 -1.55
C GLU A 272 13.39 -5.88 -2.77
N GLY A 273 14.68 -6.03 -3.10
CA GLY A 273 15.23 -5.58 -4.40
C GLY A 273 14.67 -6.33 -5.61
#